data_AF-A0A502GMU9-F1
#
_entry.id   AF-A0A502GMU9-F1
#
_cell.length_a   1.000
_cell.length_b   1.000
_cell.length_c   1.000
_cell.angle_alpha   90.00
_cell.angle_beta   90.00
_cell.angle_gamma   90.00
#
_symmetry.space_group_name_H-M   'P 1'
#
loop_
_entity.id
_entity.type
_entity.pdbx_description
1 polymer ?
#
loop_
_entity_poly.entity_id
_entity_poly.type
_entity_poly.pdbx_seq_one_letter_code
_entity_poly.pdbx_strand_id
1 'polypeptide(L)'
;MTLTVTETTSRFSLIKRCLREPLLHFLIAGFGLFVLYGGLHSSAINQDPQRIEITPDDIQRIEISWLARWQRPPTDQQLQGMLDDYVKEEILYREALKLGLEKDDTIIRRRLAQKMDFLAEDVASLREPAPGVLEAWYNQHQDQYAPPPLATFHHLFFASDKRGIDAQAQAQAALATLTDKNSGQGDAFLF
;
A
#
# COMPACT_ATOMS: atom_id res chain seq x y z
N MET A 1 -12.98 71.96 -38.76
CA MET A 1 -13.42 72.59 -37.48
C MET A 1 -14.85 72.12 -37.25
N THR A 2 -15.27 71.44 -36.20
CA THR A 2 -14.74 71.31 -34.82
C THR A 2 -15.43 70.12 -34.12
N LEU A 3 -14.61 69.29 -33.48
CA LEU A 3 -14.72 68.70 -32.14
C LEU A 3 -15.88 67.75 -31.75
N THR A 4 -15.43 66.55 -31.34
CA THR A 4 -16.03 65.49 -30.54
C THR A 4 -16.56 65.95 -29.18
N VAL A 5 -17.68 65.39 -28.69
CA VAL A 5 -17.91 65.15 -27.25
C VAL A 5 -18.68 63.83 -27.04
N THR A 6 -17.99 62.85 -26.49
CA THR A 6 -18.50 61.61 -25.90
C THR A 6 -19.27 61.90 -24.62
N GLU A 7 -20.58 61.64 -24.59
CA GLU A 7 -21.36 61.75 -23.35
C GLU A 7 -21.24 60.48 -22.51
N THR A 8 -20.57 60.66 -21.38
CA THR A 8 -20.28 59.65 -20.34
C THR A 8 -21.32 59.79 -19.23
N THR A 9 -22.61 59.54 -19.50
CA THR A 9 -23.71 59.90 -18.58
C THR A 9 -24.63 58.74 -18.18
N SER A 10 -24.14 57.50 -18.19
CA SER A 10 -24.89 56.33 -17.69
C SER A 10 -24.09 55.45 -16.72
N ARG A 11 -23.35 56.04 -15.79
CA ARG A 11 -22.73 55.30 -14.67
C ARG A 11 -23.30 55.70 -13.32
N PHE A 12 -23.56 56.99 -13.10
CA PHE A 12 -24.04 57.50 -11.80
C PHE A 12 -25.50 57.13 -11.47
N SER A 13 -26.39 56.99 -12.46
CA SER A 13 -27.80 56.64 -12.23
C SER A 13 -27.98 55.18 -11.78
N LEU A 14 -27.22 54.26 -12.39
CA LEU A 14 -27.21 52.84 -12.02
C LEU A 14 -26.65 52.63 -10.61
N ILE A 15 -25.60 53.39 -10.24
CA ILE A 15 -25.01 53.34 -8.89
C ILE A 15 -26.01 53.79 -7.83
N LYS A 16 -26.73 54.90 -8.04
CA LYS A 16 -27.76 55.37 -7.08
C LYS A 16 -28.94 54.41 -6.94
N ARG A 17 -29.30 53.69 -8.00
CA ARG A 17 -30.38 52.68 -7.96
C ARG A 17 -29.93 51.43 -7.22
N CYS A 18 -28.71 50.97 -7.48
CA CYS A 18 -28.11 49.81 -6.82
C CYS A 18 -27.95 50.04 -5.30
N LEU A 19 -27.57 51.26 -4.89
CA LEU A 19 -27.52 51.65 -3.46
C LEU A 19 -28.89 51.75 -2.76
N ARG A 20 -30.02 51.66 -3.47
CA ARG A 20 -31.37 51.64 -2.87
C ARG A 20 -31.98 50.24 -2.83
N GLU A 21 -31.31 49.24 -3.38
CA GLU A 21 -31.84 47.89 -3.41
C GLU A 21 -31.57 47.19 -2.05
N PRO A 22 -32.59 46.59 -1.42
CA PRO A 22 -32.42 45.88 -0.14
C PRO A 22 -31.45 44.69 -0.25
N LEU A 23 -31.32 44.12 -1.45
CA LEU A 23 -30.44 43.00 -1.74
C LEU A 23 -28.96 43.40 -1.64
N LEU A 24 -28.59 44.61 -2.08
CA LEU A 24 -27.22 45.13 -1.95
C LEU A 24 -26.83 45.31 -0.47
N HIS A 25 -27.76 45.83 0.34
CA HIS A 25 -27.53 46.02 1.78
C HIS A 25 -27.35 44.66 2.47
N PHE A 26 -28.16 43.67 2.11
CA PHE A 26 -28.00 42.31 2.62
C PHE A 26 -26.64 41.70 2.21
N LEU A 27 -26.21 41.91 0.96
CA LEU A 27 -24.92 41.43 0.47
C LEU A 27 -23.75 42.12 1.17
N ILE A 28 -23.82 43.43 1.39
CA ILE A 28 -22.77 44.19 2.11
C ILE A 28 -22.76 43.80 3.59
N ALA A 29 -23.91 43.67 4.23
CA ALA A 29 -24.01 43.23 5.62
C ALA A 29 -23.50 41.79 5.78
N GLY A 30 -23.84 40.89 4.86
CA GLY A 30 -23.36 39.53 4.83
C GLY A 30 -21.85 39.45 4.55
N PHE A 31 -21.34 40.27 3.63
CA PHE A 31 -19.90 40.37 3.38
C PHE A 31 -19.16 40.94 4.59
N GLY A 32 -19.69 41.99 5.22
CA GLY A 32 -19.15 42.56 6.45
C GLY A 32 -19.14 41.54 7.59
N LEU A 33 -20.22 40.78 7.77
CA LEU A 33 -20.28 39.68 8.73
C LEU A 33 -19.30 38.56 8.39
N PHE A 34 -19.14 38.20 7.11
CA PHE A 34 -18.21 37.17 6.66
C PHE A 34 -16.75 37.58 6.88
N VAL A 35 -16.40 38.84 6.59
CA VAL A 35 -15.06 39.38 6.84
C VAL A 35 -14.80 39.53 8.33
N LEU A 36 -15.78 39.98 9.12
CA LEU A 36 -15.67 40.07 10.57
C LEU A 36 -15.54 38.67 11.19
N TYR A 37 -16.35 37.72 10.74
CA TYR A 37 -16.31 36.33 11.16
C TYR A 37 -14.98 35.70 10.77
N GLY A 38 -14.52 35.86 9.52
CA GLY A 38 -13.24 35.34 9.03
C GLY A 38 -12.02 36.04 9.66
N GLY A 39 -12.13 37.31 10.05
CA GLY A 39 -11.09 38.06 10.74
C GLY A 39 -10.98 37.72 12.23
N LEU A 40 -12.11 37.53 12.92
CA LEU A 40 -12.15 37.06 14.31
C LEU A 40 -11.86 35.55 14.42
N HIS A 41 -12.23 34.77 13.39
CA HIS A 41 -11.90 33.35 13.22
C HIS A 41 -10.76 33.15 12.21
N SER A 42 -9.81 34.09 12.14
CA SER A 42 -8.55 33.88 11.38
C SER A 42 -7.64 32.82 12.01
N SER A 43 -8.10 32.16 13.07
CA SER A 43 -7.81 30.75 13.32
C SER A 43 -8.36 29.93 12.15
N ALA A 44 -7.62 29.88 11.04
CA ALA A 44 -7.72 28.82 10.04
C ALA A 44 -8.15 27.55 10.75
N ILE A 45 -9.33 27.00 10.42
CA ILE A 45 -9.88 25.71 10.89
C ILE A 45 -8.84 24.98 11.73
N ASN A 46 -8.73 25.38 13.00
CA ASN A 46 -7.66 24.92 13.86
C ASN A 46 -8.21 23.61 14.38
N GLN A 47 -8.15 22.58 13.52
CA GLN A 47 -7.85 21.25 14.02
C GLN A 47 -6.62 21.48 14.88
N ASP A 48 -6.80 21.48 16.19
CA ASP A 48 -5.69 21.50 17.12
C ASP A 48 -4.65 20.51 16.57
N PRO A 49 -3.45 20.95 16.14
CA PRO A 49 -2.47 20.07 15.49
C PRO A 49 -2.11 18.87 16.36
N GLN A 50 -2.40 18.99 17.67
CA GLN A 50 -2.14 17.99 18.69
C GLN A 50 -3.35 17.09 18.97
N ARG A 51 -4.54 17.39 18.44
CA ARG A 51 -5.72 16.53 18.59
C ARG A 51 -5.66 15.41 17.56
N ILE A 52 -5.71 14.18 18.06
CA ILE A 52 -5.84 12.96 17.27
C ILE A 52 -7.28 12.49 17.47
N GLU A 53 -8.08 12.58 16.40
CA GLU A 53 -9.45 12.07 16.39
C GLU A 53 -9.42 10.64 15.86
N ILE A 54 -9.88 9.69 16.68
CA ILE A 54 -10.10 8.31 16.25
C ILE A 54 -11.54 8.22 15.76
N THR A 55 -11.73 7.93 14.48
CA THR A 55 -13.03 7.77 13.87
C THR A 55 -13.53 6.33 13.98
N PRO A 56 -14.85 6.08 13.87
CA PRO A 56 -15.38 4.71 13.80
C PRO A 56 -14.77 3.90 12.64
N ASP A 57 -14.45 4.55 11.52
CA ASP A 57 -13.81 3.92 10.36
C ASP A 57 -12.38 3.44 10.68
N ASP A 58 -11.64 4.17 11.53
CA ASP A 58 -10.32 3.75 12.03
C ASP A 58 -10.43 2.45 12.84
N ILE A 59 -11.41 2.40 13.75
CA ILE A 59 -11.67 1.21 14.59
C ILE A 59 -12.04 0.03 13.69
N GLN A 60 -12.96 0.22 12.74
CA GLN A 60 -13.39 -0.83 11.82
C GLN A 60 -12.22 -1.34 10.97
N ARG A 61 -11.36 -0.45 10.45
CA ARG A 61 -10.17 -0.84 9.71
C ARG A 61 -9.21 -1.69 10.54
N ILE A 62 -8.97 -1.29 11.80
CA ILE A 62 -8.13 -2.03 12.74
C ILE A 62 -8.70 -3.44 12.97
N GLU A 63 -10.00 -3.55 13.21
CA GLU A 63 -10.70 -4.82 13.40
C GLU A 63 -10.66 -5.71 12.14
N ILE A 64 -10.89 -5.15 10.95
CA ILE A 64 -10.80 -5.88 9.68
C ILE A 64 -9.38 -6.43 9.48
N SER A 65 -8.35 -5.62 9.76
CA SER A 65 -6.96 -6.05 9.63
C SER A 65 -6.61 -7.20 10.60
N TRP A 66 -7.18 -7.16 11.80
CA TRP A 66 -7.03 -8.21 12.80
C TRP A 66 -7.72 -9.50 12.37
N LEU A 67 -8.98 -9.40 11.93
CA LEU A 67 -9.77 -10.52 11.44
C LEU A 67 -9.10 -11.21 10.24
N ALA A 68 -8.54 -10.45 9.30
CA ALA A 68 -7.82 -11.00 8.15
C ALA A 68 -6.59 -11.84 8.57
N ARG A 69 -5.92 -11.46 9.67
CA ARG A 69 -4.70 -12.13 10.15
C ARG A 69 -4.99 -13.32 11.07
N TRP A 70 -5.94 -13.16 11.99
CA TRP A 70 -6.17 -14.10 13.09
C TRP A 70 -7.48 -14.89 12.97
N GLN A 71 -8.32 -14.58 11.97
CA GLN A 71 -9.61 -15.22 11.70
C GLN A 71 -10.58 -15.23 12.90
N ARG A 72 -10.41 -14.30 13.84
CA ARG A 72 -11.27 -14.12 15.02
C ARG A 72 -11.34 -12.64 15.40
N PRO A 73 -12.41 -12.16 16.05
CA PRO A 73 -12.46 -10.79 16.54
C PRO A 73 -11.42 -10.55 17.67
N PRO A 74 -10.91 -9.32 17.81
CA PRO A 74 -10.06 -8.95 18.93
C PRO A 74 -10.88 -8.90 20.23
N THR A 75 -10.21 -9.11 21.38
CA THR A 75 -10.82 -8.77 22.67
C THR A 75 -10.72 -7.26 22.92
N ASP A 76 -11.52 -6.71 23.82
CA ASP A 76 -11.49 -5.27 24.16
C ASP A 76 -10.07 -4.80 24.54
N GLN A 77 -9.34 -5.60 25.32
CA GLN A 77 -7.95 -5.28 25.69
C GLN A 77 -7.00 -5.30 24.49
N GLN A 78 -7.20 -6.23 23.55
CA GLN A 78 -6.40 -6.29 22.31
C GLN A 78 -6.70 -5.09 21.42
N LEU A 79 -7.98 -4.74 21.29
CA LEU A 79 -8.41 -3.57 20.53
C LEU A 79 -7.84 -2.28 21.11
N GLN A 80 -7.90 -2.10 22.43
CA GLN A 80 -7.30 -0.94 23.10
C GLN A 80 -5.79 -0.84 22.84
N GLY A 81 -5.05 -1.95 22.94
CA GLY A 81 -3.62 -1.94 22.62
C GLY A 81 -3.33 -1.53 21.17
N MET A 82 -4.14 -1.98 20.22
CA MET A 82 -4.00 -1.57 18.81
C MET A 82 -4.32 -0.08 18.59
N LEU A 83 -5.31 0.45 19.33
CA LEU A 83 -5.64 1.87 19.29
C LEU A 83 -4.51 2.73 19.88
N ASP A 84 -3.91 2.29 20.99
CA ASP A 84 -2.75 2.96 21.58
C ASP A 84 -1.56 2.98 20.62
N ASP A 85 -1.28 1.87 19.95
CA ASP A 85 -0.23 1.77 18.93
C ASP A 85 -0.51 2.70 17.74
N TYR A 86 -1.76 2.74 17.27
CA TYR A 86 -2.18 3.64 16.19
C TYR A 86 -2.00 5.11 16.56
N VAL A 87 -2.44 5.52 17.76
CA VAL A 87 -2.25 6.89 18.25
C VAL A 87 -0.78 7.24 18.34
N LYS A 88 0.05 6.33 18.86
CA LYS A 88 1.49 6.53 18.95
C LYS A 88 2.14 6.67 17.59
N GLU A 89 1.74 5.86 16.61
CA GLU A 89 2.21 5.98 15.23
C GLU A 89 1.87 7.35 14.64
N GLU A 90 0.62 7.82 14.82
CA GLU A 90 0.18 9.13 14.32
C GLU A 90 0.96 10.29 14.98
N ILE A 91 1.24 10.21 16.28
CA ILE A 91 2.10 11.18 16.97
C ILE A 91 3.48 11.23 16.31
N LEU A 92 4.13 10.07 16.14
CA LEU A 92 5.47 9.99 15.57
C LEU A 92 5.50 10.45 14.12
N TYR A 93 4.48 10.11 13.34
CA TYR A 93 4.35 10.52 11.94
C TYR A 93 4.27 12.05 11.83
N ARG A 94 3.40 12.70 12.63
CA ARG A 94 3.28 14.16 12.65
C ARG A 94 4.58 14.85 13.08
N GLU A 95 5.27 14.31 14.09
CA GLU A 95 6.56 14.85 14.51
C GLU A 95 7.64 14.66 13.44
N ALA A 96 7.67 13.52 12.75
CA ALA A 96 8.59 13.28 11.65
C ALA A 96 8.39 14.30 10.51
N LEU A 97 7.14 14.64 10.18
CA LEU A 97 6.83 15.67 9.19
C LEU A 97 7.25 17.08 9.64
N LYS A 98 7.06 17.42 10.92
CA LYS A 98 7.52 18.70 11.49
C LYS A 98 9.04 18.84 11.40
N LEU A 99 9.76 17.74 11.62
CA LEU A 99 11.21 17.66 11.51
C LEU A 99 11.69 17.56 10.05
N GLY A 100 10.78 17.36 9.09
CA GLY A 100 11.10 17.23 7.67
C GLY A 100 11.86 15.95 7.33
N LEU A 101 11.69 14.88 8.11
CA LEU A 101 12.42 13.61 7.94
C LEU A 101 12.05 12.88 6.64
N GLU A 102 10.94 13.25 6.02
CA GLU A 102 10.50 12.78 4.71
C GLU A 102 11.25 13.41 3.52
N LYS A 103 11.94 14.54 3.75
CA LYS A 103 12.56 15.34 2.69
C LYS A 103 13.90 14.74 2.29
N ASP A 104 14.09 14.60 0.99
CA ASP A 104 15.33 14.11 0.36
C ASP A 104 15.82 12.74 0.84
N ASP A 105 14.96 11.98 1.52
CA ASP A 105 15.24 10.60 1.91
C ASP A 105 14.96 9.64 0.75
N THR A 106 16.01 8.93 0.33
CA THR A 106 15.92 8.00 -0.81
C THR A 106 15.10 6.75 -0.48
N ILE A 107 15.06 6.32 0.78
CA ILE A 107 14.28 5.15 1.22
C ILE A 107 12.78 5.50 1.14
N ILE A 108 12.37 6.63 1.69
CA ILE A 108 10.98 7.11 1.66
C ILE A 108 10.54 7.33 0.21
N ARG A 109 11.35 7.99 -0.61
CA ARG A 109 11.06 8.16 -2.05
C ARG A 109 10.84 6.83 -2.76
N ARG A 110 11.72 5.85 -2.53
CA ARG A 110 11.59 4.51 -3.15
C ARG A 110 10.35 3.78 -2.67
N ARG A 111 10.00 3.88 -1.38
CA ARG A 111 8.78 3.27 -0.83
C ARG A 111 7.51 3.87 -1.42
N LEU A 112 7.47 5.20 -1.59
CA LEU A 112 6.34 5.87 -2.23
C LEU A 112 6.19 5.45 -3.69
N ALA A 113 7.29 5.35 -4.45
CA ALA A 113 7.27 4.84 -5.81
C ALA A 113 6.72 3.41 -5.88
N GLN A 114 7.21 2.50 -5.02
CA GLN A 114 6.69 1.13 -4.93
C GLN A 114 5.19 1.07 -4.61
N LYS A 115 4.70 1.95 -3.72
CA LYS A 115 3.27 2.03 -3.40
C LYS A 115 2.44 2.50 -4.59
N MET A 116 2.98 3.40 -5.42
CA MET A 116 2.32 3.84 -6.65
C MET A 116 2.32 2.76 -7.73
N ASP A 117 3.42 2.02 -7.88
CA ASP A 117 3.49 0.89 -8.83
C ASP A 117 2.44 -0.17 -8.49
N PHE A 118 2.28 -0.50 -7.20
CA PHE A 118 1.25 -1.43 -6.73
C PHE A 118 -0.17 -0.97 -7.10
N LEU A 119 -0.49 0.32 -6.91
CA LEU A 119 -1.79 0.87 -7.29
C LEU A 119 -2.02 0.85 -8.80
N ALA A 120 -0.98 1.10 -9.60
CA ALA A 120 -1.08 1.06 -11.05
C ALA A 120 -1.33 -0.37 -11.56
N GLU A 121 -0.70 -1.37 -10.95
CA GLU A 121 -0.88 -2.79 -11.31
C GLU A 121 -2.29 -3.28 -10.95
N ASP A 122 -2.85 -2.86 -9.82
CA ASP A 122 -4.23 -3.19 -9.43
C ASP A 122 -5.26 -2.60 -10.41
N VAL A 123 -5.02 -1.40 -10.94
CA VAL A 123 -5.88 -0.83 -12.00
C VAL A 123 -5.73 -1.58 -13.32
N ALA A 124 -4.55 -2.07 -13.65
CA ALA A 124 -4.32 -2.85 -14.86
C ALA A 124 -4.99 -4.24 -14.79
N SER A 125 -5.07 -4.84 -13.60
CA SER A 125 -5.68 -6.16 -13.37
C SER A 125 -7.21 -6.16 -13.46
N LEU A 126 -7.85 -4.99 -13.35
CA LEU A 126 -9.31 -4.85 -13.53
C LEU A 126 -9.79 -5.18 -14.95
N ARG A 127 -8.90 -5.27 -15.94
CA ARG A 127 -9.26 -5.66 -17.29
C ARG A 127 -9.23 -7.17 -17.43
N GLU A 128 -10.39 -7.80 -17.23
CA GLU A 128 -10.55 -9.22 -17.45
C GLU A 128 -10.24 -9.58 -18.93
N PRO A 129 -9.41 -10.61 -19.20
CA PRO A 129 -9.13 -11.05 -20.56
C PRO A 129 -10.41 -11.46 -21.29
N ALA A 130 -10.49 -11.18 -22.58
CA ALA A 130 -11.62 -11.64 -23.38
C ALA A 130 -11.71 -13.19 -23.35
N PRO A 131 -12.93 -13.76 -23.49
CA PRO A 131 -13.10 -15.21 -23.55
C PRO A 131 -12.16 -15.86 -24.58
N GLY A 132 -11.50 -16.95 -24.19
CA GLY A 132 -10.57 -17.71 -25.05
C GLY A 132 -9.13 -17.21 -25.09
N VAL A 133 -8.82 -16.01 -24.58
CA VAL A 133 -7.44 -15.48 -24.53
C VAL A 133 -6.55 -16.32 -23.61
N LEU A 134 -7.06 -16.67 -22.42
CA LEU A 134 -6.31 -17.49 -21.45
C LEU A 134 -6.06 -18.92 -21.96
N GLU A 135 -7.03 -19.50 -22.69
CA GLU A 135 -6.90 -20.83 -23.28
C GLU A 135 -5.83 -20.83 -24.39
N ALA A 136 -5.86 -19.83 -25.28
CA ALA A 136 -4.83 -19.67 -26.31
C ALA A 136 -3.43 -19.46 -25.71
N TRP A 137 -3.33 -18.65 -24.65
CA TRP A 137 -2.08 -18.42 -23.93
C TRP A 137 -1.56 -19.71 -23.28
N TYR A 138 -2.42 -20.43 -22.56
CA TYR A 138 -2.07 -21.70 -21.91
C TYR A 138 -1.55 -22.71 -22.93
N ASN A 139 -2.25 -22.89 -24.04
CA ASN A 139 -1.86 -23.82 -25.10
C ASN A 139 -0.50 -23.47 -25.74
N GLN A 140 -0.11 -22.19 -25.77
CA GLN A 140 1.19 -21.75 -26.28
C GLN A 140 2.34 -21.87 -25.26
N HIS A 141 2.03 -21.95 -23.96
CA HIS A 141 3.01 -21.89 -22.87
C HIS A 141 2.93 -23.10 -21.92
N GLN A 142 2.42 -24.24 -22.39
CA GLN A 142 2.21 -25.44 -21.56
C GLN A 142 3.47 -25.87 -20.80
N ASP A 143 4.64 -25.72 -21.42
CA ASP A 143 5.94 -26.05 -20.81
C ASP A 143 6.25 -25.25 -19.54
N GLN A 144 5.71 -24.04 -19.38
CA GLN A 144 5.90 -23.20 -18.19
C GLN A 144 4.99 -23.62 -17.02
N TYR A 145 3.93 -24.37 -17.31
CA TYR A 145 2.95 -24.85 -16.34
C TYR A 145 3.08 -26.35 -16.07
N ALA A 146 4.02 -27.03 -16.73
CA ALA A 146 4.33 -28.42 -16.43
C ALA A 146 5.05 -28.50 -15.07
N PRO A 147 4.65 -29.43 -14.18
CA PRO A 147 5.41 -29.69 -12.97
C PRO A 147 6.82 -30.15 -13.36
N PRO A 148 7.87 -29.75 -12.62
CA PRO A 148 9.22 -30.22 -12.91
C PRO A 148 9.25 -31.75 -12.86
N PRO A 149 10.05 -32.41 -13.74
CA PRO A 149 10.16 -33.85 -13.73
C PRO A 149 10.67 -34.31 -12.36
N LEU A 150 9.88 -35.13 -11.68
CA LEU A 150 10.26 -35.73 -10.40
C LEU A 150 11.10 -36.98 -10.67
N ALA A 151 12.26 -37.06 -10.02
CA ALA A 151 13.10 -38.25 -10.04
C ALA A 151 13.18 -38.82 -8.61
N THR A 152 12.87 -40.10 -8.48
CA THR A 152 13.11 -40.87 -7.25
C THR A 152 14.42 -41.63 -7.43
N PHE A 153 15.33 -41.52 -6.47
CA PHE A 153 16.59 -42.26 -6.48
C PHE A 153 16.92 -42.79 -5.09
N HIS A 154 17.68 -43.88 -5.06
CA HIS A 154 18.27 -44.42 -3.84
C HIS A 154 19.76 -44.06 -3.81
N HIS A 155 20.22 -43.47 -2.71
CA HIS A 155 21.63 -43.14 -2.51
C HIS A 155 22.21 -43.99 -1.39
N LEU A 156 23.32 -44.66 -1.69
CA LEU A 156 24.13 -45.36 -0.71
C LEU A 156 25.50 -44.72 -0.62
N PHE A 157 25.84 -44.30 0.59
CA PHE A 157 27.11 -43.67 0.86
C PHE A 157 28.15 -44.68 1.35
N PHE A 158 29.38 -44.54 0.88
CA PHE A 158 30.52 -45.36 1.31
C PHE A 158 31.63 -44.41 1.76
N ALA A 159 31.83 -44.31 3.07
CA ALA A 159 32.72 -43.34 3.67
C ALA A 159 34.19 -43.83 3.54
N SER A 160 35.01 -43.11 2.79
CA SER A 160 36.41 -43.51 2.52
C SER A 160 37.30 -43.48 3.76
N ASP A 161 36.97 -42.64 4.74
CA ASP A 161 37.60 -42.56 6.06
C ASP A 161 37.32 -43.78 6.94
N LYS A 162 36.11 -44.38 6.84
CA LYS A 162 35.74 -45.58 7.60
C LYS A 162 36.15 -46.88 6.91
N ARG A 163 36.01 -46.93 5.59
CA ARG A 163 36.19 -48.15 4.78
C ARG A 163 37.56 -48.24 4.10
N GLY A 164 38.37 -47.19 4.18
CA GLY A 164 39.73 -47.16 3.63
C GLY A 164 39.76 -47.37 2.11
N ILE A 165 40.83 -48.02 1.63
CA ILE A 165 41.06 -48.28 0.20
C ILE A 165 39.97 -49.13 -0.47
N ASP A 166 39.20 -49.89 0.32
CA ASP A 166 38.16 -50.79 -0.17
C ASP A 166 36.81 -50.09 -0.41
N ALA A 167 36.67 -48.84 0.02
CA ALA A 167 35.42 -48.08 -0.09
C ALA A 167 34.86 -48.07 -1.52
N GLN A 168 35.74 -47.85 -2.50
CA GLN A 168 35.36 -47.79 -3.91
C GLN A 168 34.99 -49.18 -4.47
N ALA A 169 35.74 -50.22 -4.12
CA ALA A 169 35.44 -51.59 -4.56
C ALA A 169 34.12 -52.09 -3.97
N GLN A 170 33.86 -51.77 -2.69
CA GLN A 170 32.60 -52.11 -2.01
C GLN A 170 31.41 -51.34 -2.59
N ALA A 171 31.58 -50.07 -2.95
CA ALA A 171 30.54 -49.29 -3.62
C ALA A 171 30.18 -49.88 -5.00
N GLN A 172 31.17 -50.30 -5.78
CA GLN A 172 30.96 -50.94 -7.10
C GLN A 172 30.27 -52.30 -6.96
N ALA A 173 30.67 -53.12 -6.00
CA ALA A 173 30.03 -54.40 -5.71
C ALA A 173 28.58 -54.22 -5.25
N ALA A 174 28.33 -53.22 -4.39
CA ALA A 174 26.98 -52.88 -3.96
C ALA A 174 26.11 -52.44 -5.14
N LEU A 175 26.60 -51.53 -5.99
CA LEU A 175 25.90 -51.03 -7.18
C LEU A 175 25.41 -52.17 -8.08
N ALA A 176 26.20 -53.22 -8.28
CA ALA A 176 25.84 -54.38 -9.10
C ALA A 176 24.67 -55.22 -8.54
N THR A 177 24.35 -55.05 -7.26
CA THR A 177 23.29 -55.80 -6.54
C THR A 177 22.06 -54.95 -6.19
N LEU A 178 22.11 -53.64 -6.46
CA LEU A 178 21.00 -52.74 -6.21
C LEU A 178 19.85 -53.00 -7.18
N THR A 179 18.66 -53.07 -6.61
CA THR A 179 17.38 -53.16 -7.33
C THR A 179 16.39 -52.29 -6.59
N ASP A 180 15.27 -51.93 -7.23
CA ASP A 180 14.20 -51.10 -6.62
C ASP A 180 13.66 -51.65 -5.28
N LYS A 181 13.89 -52.92 -4.97
CA LYS A 181 13.44 -53.58 -3.73
C LYS A 181 14.54 -53.79 -2.70
N ASN A 182 15.80 -53.52 -3.06
CA ASN A 182 16.95 -53.75 -2.20
C ASN A 182 17.85 -52.51 -2.20
N SER A 183 17.68 -51.69 -1.17
CA SER A 183 18.45 -50.47 -0.96
C SER A 183 19.86 -50.74 -0.42
N GLY A 184 20.33 -51.99 -0.31
CA GLY A 184 21.67 -52.33 0.20
C GLY A 184 21.94 -51.84 1.62
N GLN A 185 23.20 -51.95 2.06
CA GLN A 185 23.67 -51.37 3.33
C GLN A 185 24.88 -50.47 3.05
N GLY A 186 24.67 -49.15 3.15
CA GLY A 186 25.71 -48.14 3.11
C GLY A 186 26.09 -47.66 4.52
N ASP A 187 27.01 -46.71 4.59
CA ASP A 187 27.32 -45.99 5.81
C ASP A 187 26.31 -44.88 6.08
N ALA A 188 26.22 -44.47 7.35
CA ALA A 188 25.49 -43.26 7.72
C ALA A 188 26.09 -42.04 7.00
N PHE A 189 25.28 -41.39 6.16
CA PHE A 189 25.59 -40.09 5.57
C PHE A 189 25.35 -39.03 6.65
N LEU A 190 26.42 -38.61 7.32
CA LEU A 190 26.38 -37.53 8.30
C LEU A 190 26.91 -36.26 7.62
N PHE A 191 26.13 -35.18 7.69
CA PHE A 191 26.53 -33.83 7.33
C PHE A 191 27.35 -33.19 8.46
#